data_AF-A0A1Y0MYL4-F1
#
_entry.id   AF-A0A1Y0MYL4-F1
#
_cell.length_a   1.000
_cell.length_b   1.000
_cell.length_c   1.000
_cell.angle_alpha   90.00
_cell.angle_beta   90.00
_cell.angle_gamma   90.00
#
_symmetry.space_group_name_H-M   'P 1'
#
loop_
_entity.id
_entity.type
_entity.pdbx_description
1 polymer ?
#
loop_
_entity_poly.entity_id
_entity_poly.type
_entity_poly.pdbx_seq_one_letter_code
_entity_poly.pdbx_strand_id
1 'polypeptide(L)'
;MTLFVDKIEKYDLGGFTTDLKKAEYILATHGLSFEKILNGTPKTTELPSGMFSAGKYVVTFNISWDLKNVNIGLINYQTDLDKYFDVFADSMSPKAVAGFHKFREKIKAKDQSELNKIELSDNDSDFGIAYGNYIEYRNRQ
;
A
#
# COMPACT_ATOMS: atom_id res chain seq x y z
N MET A 1 -1.53 13.42 4.68
CA MET A 1 -2.40 12.62 3.79
C MET A 1 -2.70 11.32 4.51
N THR A 2 -3.96 10.91 4.54
CA THR A 2 -4.39 9.69 5.23
C THR A 2 -4.56 8.58 4.21
N LEU A 3 -4.00 7.41 4.49
CA LEU A 3 -4.25 6.19 3.75
C LEU A 3 -5.17 5.28 4.57
N PHE A 4 -6.19 4.74 3.92
CA PHE A 4 -7.22 3.97 4.59
C PHE A 4 -6.97 2.48 4.44
N VAL A 5 -7.05 1.74 5.54
CA VAL A 5 -6.77 0.31 5.61
C VAL A 5 -7.94 -0.44 6.26
N ASP A 6 -7.94 -1.78 6.16
CA ASP A 6 -8.91 -2.61 6.88
C ASP A 6 -8.51 -2.80 8.34
N LYS A 7 -7.19 -2.84 8.58
CA LYS A 7 -6.64 -3.02 9.93
C LYS A 7 -5.32 -2.29 10.07
N ILE A 8 -5.18 -1.56 11.18
CA ILE A 8 -3.91 -1.04 11.66
C ILE A 8 -3.32 -2.02 12.66
N GLU A 9 -2.04 -2.34 12.49
CA GLU A 9 -1.30 -3.22 13.38
C GLU A 9 -0.77 -2.48 14.60
N LYS A 10 -0.68 -3.19 15.72
CA LYS A 10 -0.14 -2.64 16.97
C LYS A 10 1.31 -2.24 16.81
N TYR A 11 1.81 -1.42 17.73
CA TYR A 11 3.23 -1.00 17.80
C TYR A 11 3.73 -0.25 16.56
N ASP A 12 2.82 0.45 15.86
CA ASP A 12 3.15 1.24 14.67
C ASP A 12 3.82 0.40 13.56
N LEU A 13 3.53 -0.91 13.51
CA LEU A 13 4.08 -1.84 12.52
C LEU A 13 3.60 -1.50 11.11
N GLY A 14 2.40 -0.93 10.99
CA GLY A 14 1.78 -0.67 9.71
C GLY A 14 0.29 -1.00 9.69
N GLY A 15 -0.19 -1.41 8.53
CA GLY A 15 -1.55 -1.90 8.32
C GLY A 15 -1.71 -2.59 6.97
N PHE A 16 -2.88 -3.16 6.72
CA PHE A 16 -3.18 -3.79 5.43
C PHE A 16 -4.62 -3.59 5.02
N THR A 17 -4.88 -3.72 3.72
CA THR A 17 -6.23 -3.73 3.16
C THR A 17 -6.37 -4.80 2.09
N THR A 18 -7.55 -5.41 2.09
CA THR A 18 -8.07 -6.28 1.04
C THR A 18 -9.29 -5.67 0.36
N ASP A 19 -9.87 -4.61 0.93
CA ASP A 19 -10.92 -3.83 0.27
C ASP A 19 -10.43 -3.19 -1.04
N LEU A 20 -11.16 -3.45 -2.11
CA LEU A 20 -10.83 -3.01 -3.47
C LEU A 20 -10.81 -1.48 -3.61
N LYS A 21 -11.73 -0.77 -2.94
CA LYS A 21 -11.85 0.69 -3.04
C LYS A 21 -10.75 1.39 -2.24
N LYS A 22 -10.42 0.89 -1.04
CA LYS A 22 -9.28 1.36 -0.25
C LYS A 22 -7.97 1.14 -1.02
N ALA A 23 -7.82 -0.04 -1.64
CA ALA A 23 -6.68 -0.33 -2.48
C ALA A 23 -6.58 0.61 -3.69
N GLU A 24 -7.69 0.84 -4.41
CA GLU A 24 -7.77 1.80 -5.50
C GLU A 24 -7.34 3.20 -5.04
N TYR A 25 -7.87 3.66 -3.92
CA TYR A 25 -7.56 4.96 -3.33
C TYR A 25 -6.07 5.11 -2.98
N ILE A 26 -5.48 4.10 -2.32
CA ILE A 26 -4.05 4.10 -1.98
C ILE A 26 -3.19 4.20 -3.24
N LEU A 27 -3.51 3.44 -4.29
CA LEU A 27 -2.77 3.49 -5.55
C LEU A 27 -2.94 4.84 -6.25
N ALA A 28 -4.17 5.35 -6.29
CA ALA A 28 -4.50 6.60 -6.97
C ALA A 28 -3.79 7.82 -6.34
N THR A 29 -3.72 7.87 -5.01
CA THR A 29 -2.99 8.93 -4.27
C THR A 29 -1.48 8.95 -4.56
N HIS A 30 -0.95 7.89 -5.20
CA HIS A 30 0.44 7.78 -5.63
C HIS A 30 0.59 7.72 -7.17
N GLY A 31 -0.44 8.12 -7.93
CA GLY A 31 -0.40 8.19 -9.39
C GLY A 31 -0.46 6.82 -10.11
N LEU A 32 -0.73 5.75 -9.36
CA LEU A 32 -0.90 4.40 -9.86
C LEU A 32 -2.39 4.09 -10.08
N SER A 33 -2.66 3.03 -10.84
CA SER A 33 -3.99 2.45 -10.99
C SER A 33 -3.86 0.95 -11.25
N PHE A 34 -4.94 0.20 -10.99
CA PHE A 34 -4.99 -1.22 -11.35
C PHE A 34 -4.67 -1.43 -12.83
N GLU A 35 -5.27 -0.63 -13.72
CA GLU A 35 -5.01 -0.70 -15.16
C GLU A 35 -3.53 -0.49 -15.51
N LYS A 36 -2.88 0.56 -14.96
CA LYS A 36 -1.46 0.81 -15.22
C LYS A 36 -0.58 -0.35 -14.76
N ILE A 37 -0.86 -0.91 -13.58
CA ILE A 37 -0.11 -2.03 -13.02
C ILE A 37 -0.30 -3.29 -13.87
N LEU A 38 -1.55 -3.64 -14.17
CA LEU A 38 -1.89 -4.84 -14.94
C LEU A 38 -1.40 -4.75 -16.39
N ASN A 39 -1.51 -3.59 -17.04
CA ASN A 39 -1.00 -3.41 -18.41
C ASN A 39 0.52 -3.37 -18.48
N GLY A 40 1.20 -2.93 -17.40
CA GLY A 40 2.65 -2.94 -17.29
C GLY A 40 3.25 -4.30 -16.92
N THR A 41 2.44 -5.31 -16.58
CA THR A 41 2.90 -6.61 -16.11
C THR A 41 2.80 -7.67 -17.23
N PRO A 42 3.80 -8.55 -17.44
CA PRO A 42 3.69 -9.64 -18.40
C PRO A 42 2.47 -10.53 -18.10
N LYS A 43 1.69 -10.88 -19.12
CA LYS A 43 0.47 -11.70 -18.98
C LYS A 43 0.72 -13.10 -18.40
N THR A 44 1.96 -13.57 -18.43
CA THR A 44 2.40 -14.82 -17.81
C THR A 44 2.60 -14.73 -16.30
N THR A 45 2.59 -13.52 -15.73
CA THR A 45 2.69 -13.31 -14.29
C THR A 45 1.36 -13.67 -13.65
N GLU A 46 1.33 -14.73 -12.85
CA GLU A 46 0.09 -15.19 -12.20
C GLU A 46 -0.48 -14.13 -11.24
N LEU A 47 0.40 -13.48 -10.48
CA LEU A 47 0.04 -12.47 -9.49
C LEU A 47 0.91 -11.22 -9.65
N PRO A 48 0.45 -10.23 -10.44
CA PRO A 48 1.04 -8.90 -10.49
C PRO A 48 1.27 -8.34 -9.08
N SER A 49 2.50 -7.93 -8.80
CA SER A 49 2.91 -7.43 -7.48
C SER A 49 3.95 -6.33 -7.62
N GLY A 50 4.10 -5.53 -6.57
CA GLY A 50 5.05 -4.43 -6.57
C GLY A 50 5.21 -3.77 -5.21
N MET A 51 6.15 -2.84 -5.15
CA MET A 51 6.47 -2.09 -3.95
C MET A 51 6.81 -0.63 -4.27
N PHE A 52 6.45 0.27 -3.37
CA PHE A 52 6.85 1.69 -3.39
C PHE A 52 6.95 2.25 -1.97
N SER A 53 7.40 3.49 -1.82
CA SER A 53 7.47 4.16 -0.50
C SER A 53 6.41 5.25 -0.37
N ALA A 54 5.75 5.34 0.79
CA ALA A 54 4.78 6.37 1.12
C ALA A 54 5.05 6.88 2.56
N GLY A 55 5.59 8.10 2.70
CA GLY A 55 6.03 8.61 3.99
C GLY A 55 7.03 7.66 4.66
N LYS A 56 6.72 7.25 5.89
CA LYS A 56 7.46 6.23 6.67
C LYS A 56 7.15 4.77 6.30
N TYR A 57 6.25 4.51 5.36
CA TYR A 57 5.82 3.16 5.01
C TYR A 57 6.45 2.66 3.71
N VAL A 58 6.83 1.38 3.69
CA VAL A 58 6.98 0.58 2.48
C VAL A 58 5.61 0.01 2.15
N VAL A 59 5.07 0.40 1.01
CA VAL A 59 3.82 -0.16 0.49
C VAL A 59 4.16 -1.34 -0.40
N THR A 60 3.55 -2.49 -0.13
CA THR A 60 3.62 -3.71 -0.94
C THR A 60 2.22 -4.06 -1.43
N PHE A 61 2.10 -4.60 -2.63
CA PHE A 61 0.81 -5.01 -3.16
C PHE A 61 0.89 -6.27 -4.01
N ASN A 62 -0.19 -7.05 -3.98
CA ASN A 62 -0.47 -8.19 -4.82
C ASN A 62 -1.89 -8.03 -5.40
N ILE A 63 -2.05 -8.15 -6.73
CA ILE A 63 -3.32 -7.86 -7.42
C ILE A 63 -3.59 -8.97 -8.44
N SER A 64 -4.71 -9.68 -8.33
CA SER A 64 -5.14 -10.64 -9.35
C SER A 64 -5.65 -9.92 -10.60
N TRP A 65 -5.49 -10.57 -11.76
CA TRP A 65 -5.97 -10.03 -13.05
C TRP A 65 -7.47 -9.71 -13.08
N ASP A 66 -8.27 -10.49 -12.35
CA ASP A 66 -9.72 -10.31 -12.24
C ASP A 66 -10.13 -9.41 -11.06
N LEU A 67 -9.16 -8.85 -10.33
CA LEU A 67 -9.34 -7.99 -9.15
C LEU A 67 -10.14 -8.63 -8.00
N LYS A 68 -10.39 -9.94 -8.03
CA LYS A 68 -11.03 -10.64 -6.90
C LYS A 68 -10.12 -10.75 -5.69
N ASN A 69 -8.80 -10.73 -5.91
CA ASN A 69 -7.82 -10.73 -4.85
C ASN A 69 -6.95 -9.50 -4.99
N VAL A 70 -7.08 -8.58 -4.03
CA VAL A 70 -6.19 -7.45 -3.87
C VAL A 70 -5.70 -7.47 -2.43
N ASN A 71 -4.40 -7.34 -2.24
CA ASN A 71 -3.80 -7.18 -0.93
C ASN A 71 -2.79 -6.05 -1.02
N ILE A 72 -2.95 -5.04 -0.16
CA ILE A 72 -1.97 -3.97 0.03
C ILE A 72 -1.53 -3.98 1.48
N GLY A 73 -0.22 -4.11 1.70
CA GLY A 73 0.43 -3.95 3.00
C GLY A 73 1.18 -2.63 3.06
N LEU A 74 1.08 -1.92 4.18
CA LEU A 74 1.82 -0.70 4.47
C LEU A 74 2.68 -0.97 5.69
N ILE A 75 3.96 -1.25 5.48
CA ILE A 75 4.88 -1.70 6.52
C ILE A 75 5.75 -0.52 6.93
N ASN A 76 5.77 -0.17 8.22
CA ASN A 76 6.67 0.88 8.70
C ASN A 76 8.12 0.49 8.42
N TYR A 77 8.93 1.41 7.89
CA TYR A 77 10.33 1.15 7.54
C TYR A 77 11.21 0.75 8.73
N GLN A 78 10.75 1.03 9.97
CA GLN A 78 11.43 0.64 11.20
C GLN A 78 11.05 -0.77 11.67
N THR A 79 10.04 -1.39 11.07
CA THR A 79 9.60 -2.75 11.42
C THR A 79 10.75 -3.74 11.23
N ASP A 80 10.95 -4.56 12.27
CA ASP A 80 11.79 -5.74 12.21
C ASP A 80 11.02 -6.87 11.50
N LEU A 81 11.28 -7.05 10.21
CA LEU A 81 10.59 -8.08 9.42
C LEU A 81 10.91 -9.48 9.91
N ASP A 82 12.09 -9.77 10.44
CA ASP A 82 12.43 -11.12 10.89
C ASP A 82 11.53 -11.52 12.08
N LYS A 83 11.12 -10.54 12.88
CA LYS A 83 10.21 -10.73 14.01
C LYS A 83 8.72 -10.71 13.63
N TYR A 84 8.35 -9.92 12.63
CA TYR A 84 6.94 -9.62 12.32
C TYR A 84 6.53 -10.01 10.89
N PHE A 85 7.28 -10.87 10.21
CA PHE A 85 7.00 -11.29 8.84
C PHE A 85 5.57 -11.83 8.67
N ASP A 86 5.12 -12.65 9.62
CA ASP A 86 3.80 -13.30 9.60
C ASP A 86 2.64 -12.29 9.55
N VAL A 87 2.84 -11.08 10.06
CA VAL A 87 1.82 -10.01 10.04
C VAL A 87 1.54 -9.54 8.61
N PHE A 88 2.55 -9.62 7.73
CA PHE A 88 2.49 -9.07 6.38
C PHE A 88 2.60 -10.12 5.28
N ALA A 89 2.70 -11.41 5.63
CA ALA A 89 2.94 -12.52 4.69
C ALA A 89 1.93 -12.57 3.53
N ASP A 90 0.68 -12.19 3.76
CA ASP A 90 -0.33 -12.17 2.68
C ASP A 90 -0.12 -11.02 1.68
N SER A 91 0.53 -9.95 2.13
CA SER A 91 0.84 -8.75 1.36
C SER A 91 2.23 -8.78 0.71
N MET A 92 3.07 -9.77 1.05
CA MET A 92 4.44 -9.88 0.56
C MET A 92 4.86 -11.34 0.32
N SER A 93 5.48 -11.61 -0.83
CA SER A 93 6.17 -12.90 -1.00
C SER A 93 7.52 -12.90 -0.27
N PRO A 94 8.08 -14.07 0.10
CA PRO A 94 9.45 -14.14 0.64
C PRO A 94 10.50 -13.49 -0.29
N LYS A 95 10.26 -13.53 -1.61
CA LYS A 95 11.12 -12.86 -2.60
C LYS A 95 11.05 -11.33 -2.52
N ALA A 96 9.97 -10.78 -1.97
CA ALA A 96 9.76 -9.34 -1.81
C ALA A 96 10.53 -8.74 -0.61
N VAL A 97 11.09 -9.56 0.29
CA VAL A 97 11.87 -9.09 1.46
C VAL A 97 13.06 -8.23 1.03
N ALA A 98 13.81 -8.63 0.00
CA ALA A 98 14.91 -7.83 -0.54
C ALA A 98 14.41 -6.46 -1.07
N GLY A 99 13.21 -6.44 -1.65
CA GLY A 99 12.54 -5.21 -2.09
C GLY A 99 12.26 -4.28 -0.91
N PHE A 100 11.74 -4.82 0.20
CA PHE A 100 11.51 -4.05 1.42
C PHE A 100 12.78 -3.38 1.92
N HIS A 101 13.89 -4.11 2.03
CA HIS A 101 15.16 -3.52 2.50
C HIS A 101 15.64 -2.39 1.57
N LYS A 102 15.48 -2.54 0.26
CA LYS A 102 15.80 -1.47 -0.70
C LYS A 102 14.96 -0.21 -0.47
N PHE A 103 13.65 -0.35 -0.25
CA PHE A 103 12.78 0.80 0.03
C PHE A 103 13.01 1.39 1.42
N ARG A 104 13.33 0.56 2.41
CA ARG A 104 13.73 1.01 3.75
C ARG A 104 14.91 1.96 3.70
N GLU A 105 15.97 1.63 2.97
CA GLU A 105 17.13 2.53 2.83
C GLU A 105 16.76 3.83 2.11
N LYS A 106 15.87 3.78 1.11
CA LYS A 106 15.35 5.01 0.47
C LYS A 106 14.55 5.88 1.44
N ILE A 107 13.77 5.28 2.34
CA ILE A 107 12.97 6.01 3.32
C ILE A 107 13.87 6.65 4.38
N LYS A 108 14.94 5.98 4.83
CA LYS A 108 15.92 6.54 5.79
C LYS A 108 16.59 7.83 5.31
N ALA A 109 16.68 8.05 4.00
CA ALA A 109 17.26 9.25 3.41
C ALA A 109 16.29 10.46 3.39
N LYS A 110 15.01 10.26 3.73
CA LYS A 110 13.99 11.33 3.75
C LYS A 110 14.07 12.13 5.05
N ASP A 111 13.65 13.39 4.98
CA ASP A 111 13.53 14.21 6.19
C ASP A 111 12.28 13.84 7.02
N GLN A 112 12.26 14.29 8.29
CA GLN A 112 11.16 13.97 9.20
C GLN A 112 9.80 14.50 8.72
N SER A 113 9.79 15.64 8.01
CA SER A 113 8.56 16.21 7.49
C SER A 113 7.97 15.30 6.41
N GLU A 114 8.80 14.71 5.55
CA GLU A 114 8.39 13.74 4.54
C GLU A 114 7.90 12.43 5.14
N LEU A 115 8.58 11.93 6.19
CA LEU A 115 8.17 10.72 6.88
C LEU A 115 6.76 10.86 7.49
N ASN A 116 6.45 12.03 8.02
CA ASN A 116 5.18 12.33 8.70
C ASN A 116 4.06 12.79 7.76
N LYS A 117 4.29 12.86 6.44
CA LYS A 117 3.24 13.22 5.47
C LYS A 117 2.11 12.19 5.38
N ILE A 118 2.36 10.95 5.80
CA ILE A 118 1.41 9.84 5.66
C ILE A 118 0.97 9.32 7.02
N GLU A 119 -0.33 9.25 7.22
CA GLU A 119 -0.98 8.63 8.37
C GLU A 119 -1.86 7.47 7.89
N LEU A 120 -2.06 6.47 8.76
CA LEU A 120 -2.99 5.37 8.49
C LEU A 120 -4.28 5.58 9.29
N SER A 121 -5.41 5.20 8.69
CA SER A 121 -6.71 5.15 9.36
C SER A 121 -7.47 3.89 8.95
N ASP A 122 -8.14 3.24 9.90
CA ASP A 122 -9.10 2.15 9.66
C ASP A 122 -10.56 2.63 9.84
N ASN A 123 -10.79 3.94 9.87
CA ASN A 123 -12.13 4.52 9.98
C ASN A 123 -12.86 4.54 8.63
N ASP A 124 -13.86 3.69 8.48
CA ASP A 124 -14.67 3.57 7.26
C ASP A 124 -15.55 4.81 6.97
N SER A 125 -15.95 5.57 7.99
CA SER A 125 -16.72 6.81 7.79
C SER A 125 -15.87 7.88 7.12
N ASP A 126 -14.65 8.06 7.61
CA ASP A 126 -13.70 9.01 7.03
C ASP A 126 -13.28 8.56 5.61
N PHE A 127 -13.10 7.25 5.43
CA PHE A 127 -12.85 6.67 4.12
C PHE A 127 -13.98 6.97 3.13
N GLY A 128 -15.25 6.83 3.55
CA GLY A 128 -16.40 7.11 2.69
C GLY A 128 -16.39 8.55 2.14
N ILE A 129 -16.04 9.52 2.98
CA ILE A 129 -15.91 10.93 2.59
C ILE A 129 -14.72 11.11 1.64
N ALA A 130 -13.54 10.58 2.00
CA ALA A 130 -12.33 10.73 1.21
C ALA A 130 -12.46 10.08 -0.19
N TYR A 131 -13.06 8.90 -0.25
CA TYR A 131 -13.29 8.17 -1.49
C TYR A 131 -14.36 8.85 -2.36
N GLY A 132 -15.44 9.38 -1.76
CA GLY A 132 -16.43 10.20 -2.47
C GLY A 132 -15.78 11.40 -3.17
N ASN A 133 -14.95 12.15 -2.44
CA ASN A 133 -14.21 13.30 -3.00
C ASN A 133 -13.26 12.88 -4.13
N TYR A 134 -12.58 11.74 -3.98
CA TYR A 134 -11.72 11.18 -5.02
C TYR A 134 -12.49 10.85 -6.30
N ILE A 135 -13.65 10.20 -6.18
CA ILE A 135 -14.50 9.85 -7.33
C ILE A 135 -15.03 11.11 -8.02
N GLU A 136 -15.48 12.10 -7.26
CA GLU A 136 -15.92 13.38 -7.83
C GLU A 136 -14.80 14.08 -8.61
N TYR A 137 -13.58 14.12 -8.06
CA TYR A 137 -12.43 14.72 -8.74
C TYR A 137 -12.09 13.97 -10.03
N ARG A 138 -12.06 12.63 -9.98
CA ARG A 138 -11.78 11.77 -11.14
C ARG A 138 -12.79 11.98 -12.27
N ASN A 139 -14.08 12.12 -11.95
CA ASN A 139 -15.13 12.29 -12.95
C ASN A 139 -15.14 13.68 -13.62
N ARG A 140 -14.41 14.65 -13.06
CA ARG A 140 -14.27 16.01 -13.62
C ARG A 140 -13.06 16.16 -14.55
N GLN A 141 -12.21 15.14 -14.66
CA GLN A 141 -11.08 15.08 -15.60
C GLN A 141 -11.47 14.33 -16.87
#